data_AF-J3C5Q5-F1
#
_entry.id   AF-J3C5Q5-F1
#
_cell.length_a   1.000
_cell.length_b   1.000
_cell.length_c   1.000
_cell.angle_alpha   90.00
_cell.angle_beta   90.00
_cell.angle_gamma   90.00
#
_symmetry.space_group_name_H-M   'P 1'
#
loop_
_entity.id
_entity.type
_entity.pdbx_description
1 polymer ?
#
loop_
_entity_poly.entity_id
_entity_poly.type
_entity_poly.pdbx_seq_one_letter_code
_entity_poly.pdbx_strand_id
1 'polypeptide(L)'
;MKTTDSKKGATKPKSDAASGLTELFEASLKDIYWAEKALTKAIPLMAKNAASADLIEVLNNHLIETEEQITRLEKVFEVIGKKATAKKCDAMEGLIEEGKSILEETEIGVVRDAGIIAAAQKIEHYEIATYGTLRQFAETLGLTEAVRLLEQTLEEEKGADKKLTIVAVNAVNLEAAEAD
;
A
#
# COMPACT_ATOMS: atom_id res chain seq x y z
N MET A 1 0.23 13.44 35.06
CA MET A 1 1.57 13.95 34.66
C MET A 1 2.62 13.11 35.39
N LYS A 2 3.20 12.11 34.72
CA LYS A 2 4.36 11.36 35.23
C LYS A 2 5.47 11.51 34.19
N THR A 3 6.49 12.26 34.58
CA THR A 3 7.74 12.46 33.86
C THR A 3 8.38 11.11 33.59
N THR A 4 8.58 10.79 32.31
CA THR A 4 9.30 9.60 31.88
C THR A 4 10.80 9.85 32.06
N ASP A 5 11.41 9.14 33.00
CA ASP A 5 12.87 8.98 33.00
C ASP A 5 13.27 8.41 31.64
N SER A 6 14.03 9.20 30.87
CA SER A 6 14.50 8.79 29.55
C SER A 6 15.38 7.56 29.70
N LYS A 7 14.91 6.40 29.23
CA LYS A 7 15.70 5.16 29.19
C LYS A 7 16.97 5.42 28.38
N LYS A 8 18.14 5.20 28.98
CA LYS A 8 19.45 5.35 28.34
C LYS A 8 19.52 4.46 27.08
N GLY A 9 19.83 5.05 25.92
CA GLY A 9 19.87 4.36 24.63
C GLY A 9 18.55 4.39 23.83
N ALA A 10 17.47 4.95 24.37
CA ALA A 10 16.24 5.16 23.62
C ALA A 10 16.38 6.30 22.60
N THR A 11 15.85 6.10 21.39
CA THR A 11 15.73 7.15 20.38
C THR A 11 14.88 8.29 20.93
N LYS A 12 15.41 9.52 20.87
CA LYS A 12 14.64 10.71 21.27
C LYS A 12 13.53 10.96 20.25
N PRO A 13 12.28 11.22 20.68
CA PRO A 13 11.22 11.59 19.76
C PRO A 13 11.56 12.90 19.04
N LYS A 14 11.09 13.03 17.79
CA LYS A 14 11.10 14.30 17.07
C LYS A 14 10.16 15.30 17.77
N SER A 15 10.31 16.59 17.46
CA SER A 15 9.48 17.65 18.05
C SER A 15 8.00 17.55 17.70
N ASP A 16 7.67 16.87 16.61
CA ASP A 16 6.32 16.61 16.09
C ASP A 16 5.86 15.15 16.32
N ALA A 17 6.52 14.41 17.21
CA ALA A 17 6.19 13.01 17.46
C ALA A 17 4.80 12.84 18.06
N ALA A 18 4.10 11.79 17.61
CA ALA A 18 2.84 11.38 18.21
C ALA A 18 3.03 10.99 19.68
N SER A 19 2.22 11.58 20.54
CA SER A 19 2.20 11.39 21.99
C SER A 19 1.14 10.38 22.46
N GLY A 20 0.20 10.01 21.58
CA GLY A 20 -0.85 9.04 21.84
C GLY A 20 -1.39 8.37 20.58
N LEU A 21 -2.27 7.37 20.77
CA LEU A 21 -2.77 6.53 19.69
C LEU A 21 -3.56 7.32 18.63
N THR A 22 -4.32 8.34 19.02
CA THR A 22 -5.05 9.20 18.07
C THR A 22 -4.11 9.94 17.12
N GLU A 23 -3.01 10.49 17.64
CA GLU A 23 -2.02 11.21 16.83
C GLU A 23 -1.24 10.24 15.93
N LEU A 24 -0.94 9.03 16.42
CA LEU A 24 -0.32 7.99 15.63
C LEU A 24 -1.25 7.51 14.51
N PHE A 25 -2.54 7.30 14.81
CA PHE A 25 -3.56 6.95 13.82
C PHE A 25 -3.68 8.01 12.73
N GLU A 26 -3.77 9.29 13.10
CA GLU A 26 -3.78 10.40 12.14
C GLU A 26 -2.50 10.42 11.29
N ALA A 27 -1.32 10.24 11.90
CA ALA A 27 -0.06 10.21 11.18
C ALA A 27 0.02 9.05 10.18
N SER A 28 -0.43 7.86 10.56
CA SER A 28 -0.49 6.68 9.69
C SER A 28 -1.51 6.84 8.55
N LEU A 29 -2.65 7.50 8.80
CA LEU A 29 -3.62 7.83 7.73
C LEU A 29 -3.01 8.77 6.69
N LYS A 30 -2.22 9.76 7.10
CA LYS A 30 -1.53 10.68 6.18
C LYS A 30 -0.51 9.95 5.31
N ASP A 31 0.13 8.94 5.88
CA ASP A 31 1.15 8.12 5.22
C ASP A 31 0.52 7.22 4.15
N ILE A 32 -0.48 6.41 4.51
CA ILE A 32 -1.16 5.54 3.53
C ILE A 32 -1.91 6.36 2.47
N TYR A 33 -2.50 7.51 2.81
CA TYR A 33 -3.13 8.40 1.83
C TYR A 33 -2.14 8.98 0.81
N TRP A 34 -0.87 9.14 1.19
CA TRP A 34 0.16 9.48 0.21
C TRP A 34 0.53 8.27 -0.64
N ALA A 35 0.66 7.09 -0.04
CA ALA A 35 1.00 5.85 -0.72
C ALA A 35 0.03 5.54 -1.86
N GLU A 36 -1.27 5.52 -1.55
CA GLU A 36 -2.36 5.33 -2.51
C GLU A 36 -2.29 6.32 -3.69
N LYS A 37 -2.07 7.60 -3.38
CA LYS A 37 -1.90 8.64 -4.42
C LYS A 37 -0.65 8.43 -5.27
N ALA A 38 0.42 7.89 -4.71
CA ALA A 38 1.61 7.55 -5.49
C ALA A 38 1.34 6.33 -6.39
N LEU A 39 0.58 5.34 -5.89
CA LEU A 39 0.21 4.14 -6.63
C LEU A 39 -0.66 4.43 -7.86
N THR A 40 -1.54 5.43 -7.81
CA THR A 40 -2.30 5.86 -9.02
C THR A 40 -1.42 6.26 -10.21
N LYS A 41 -0.12 6.56 -9.97
CA LYS A 41 0.87 6.82 -11.02
C LYS A 41 1.76 5.62 -11.32
N ALA A 42 2.06 4.80 -10.31
CA ALA A 42 2.92 3.63 -10.46
C ALA A 42 2.20 2.50 -11.21
N ILE A 43 0.93 2.23 -10.89
CA ILE A 43 0.15 1.14 -11.48
C ILE A 43 0.02 1.29 -13.01
N PRO A 44 -0.35 2.48 -13.59
CA PRO A 44 -0.37 2.65 -15.05
C PRO A 44 0.99 2.43 -15.72
N LEU A 45 2.08 2.76 -15.03
CA LEU A 45 3.43 2.55 -15.55
C LEU A 45 3.75 1.05 -15.62
N MET A 46 3.42 0.28 -14.58
CA MET A 46 3.59 -1.17 -14.57
C MET A 46 2.72 -1.83 -15.64
N ALA A 47 1.44 -1.48 -15.72
CA ALA A 47 0.51 -2.03 -16.70
C ALA A 47 0.96 -1.77 -18.14
N LYS A 48 1.49 -0.58 -18.43
CA LYS A 48 2.03 -0.25 -19.76
C LYS A 48 3.26 -1.09 -20.15
N ASN A 49 3.99 -1.61 -19.18
CA ASN A 49 5.23 -2.36 -19.40
C ASN A 49 5.06 -3.88 -19.22
N ALA A 50 3.86 -4.35 -18.89
CA ALA A 50 3.52 -5.76 -18.84
C ALA A 50 3.22 -6.30 -20.25
N ALA A 51 3.49 -7.59 -20.47
CA ALA A 51 3.20 -8.30 -21.72
C ALA A 51 1.93 -9.16 -21.63
N SER A 52 1.67 -9.74 -20.46
CA SER A 52 0.51 -10.58 -20.19
C SER A 52 -0.78 -9.75 -20.12
N ALA A 53 -1.77 -10.14 -20.93
CA ALA A 53 -3.10 -9.51 -20.92
C ALA A 53 -3.78 -9.63 -19.54
N ASP A 54 -3.64 -10.79 -18.88
CA ASP A 54 -4.21 -11.03 -17.55
C ASP A 54 -3.56 -10.13 -16.49
N LEU A 55 -2.23 -9.93 -16.56
CA LEU A 55 -1.53 -9.02 -15.65
C LEU A 55 -1.97 -7.57 -15.86
N ILE A 56 -2.09 -7.14 -17.12
CA ILE A 56 -2.57 -5.79 -17.46
C ILE A 56 -3.99 -5.57 -16.92
N GLU A 57 -4.88 -6.56 -17.07
CA GLU A 57 -6.24 -6.49 -16.54
C GLU A 57 -6.25 -6.37 -15.01
N VAL A 58 -5.48 -7.21 -14.31
CA VAL A 58 -5.39 -7.17 -12.84
C VAL A 58 -4.89 -5.81 -12.35
N LEU A 59 -3.85 -5.26 -12.97
CA LEU A 59 -3.31 -3.94 -12.61
C LEU A 59 -4.31 -2.81 -12.89
N ASN A 60 -5.01 -2.82 -14.02
CA ASN A 60 -6.00 -1.78 -14.34
C ASN A 60 -7.22 -1.85 -13.40
N ASN A 61 -7.64 -3.05 -13.02
CA ASN A 61 -8.71 -3.21 -12.03
C ASN A 61 -8.26 -2.69 -10.66
N HIS A 62 -7.02 -3.00 -10.26
CA HIS A 62 -6.48 -2.50 -9.00
C HIS A 62 -6.37 -0.97 -8.99
N LEU A 63 -6.00 -0.31 -10.09
CA LEU A 63 -6.02 1.15 -10.20
C LEU A 63 -7.40 1.76 -9.87
N ILE A 64 -8.48 1.13 -10.34
CA ILE A 64 -9.84 1.58 -10.05
C ILE A 64 -10.13 1.41 -8.55
N GLU A 65 -9.76 0.26 -7.97
CA GLU A 65 -9.86 0.00 -6.53
C GLU A 65 -9.08 1.07 -5.72
N THR A 66 -7.83 1.38 -6.09
CA THR A 66 -6.99 2.44 -5.51
C THR A 66 -7.66 3.82 -5.51
N GLU A 67 -8.28 4.23 -6.62
CA GLU A 67 -9.00 5.52 -6.70
C GLU A 67 -10.20 5.57 -5.74
N GLU A 68 -10.91 4.45 -5.57
CA GLU A 68 -12.00 4.33 -4.60
C GLU A 68 -11.48 4.32 -3.15
N GLN A 69 -10.34 3.66 -2.89
CA GLN A 69 -9.68 3.61 -1.59
C GLN A 69 -9.22 5.01 -1.13
N ILE A 70 -8.69 5.84 -2.04
CA ILE A 70 -8.40 7.26 -1.77
C ILE A 70 -9.65 7.99 -1.28
N THR A 71 -10.78 7.82 -1.97
CA THR A 71 -12.06 8.42 -1.59
C THR A 71 -12.54 7.89 -0.23
N ARG A 72 -12.26 6.61 0.05
CA ARG A 72 -12.60 5.97 1.33
C ARG A 72 -11.77 6.53 2.48
N LEU A 73 -10.47 6.75 2.29
CA LEU A 73 -9.59 7.41 3.24
C LEU A 73 -10.02 8.85 3.53
N GLU A 74 -10.50 9.60 2.52
CA GLU A 74 -11.04 10.94 2.73
C GLU A 74 -12.22 10.94 3.70
N LYS A 75 -13.13 9.95 3.59
CA LYS A 75 -14.21 9.75 4.57
C LYS A 75 -13.67 9.39 5.96
N VAL A 76 -12.61 8.59 6.05
CA VAL A 76 -11.98 8.28 7.35
C VAL A 76 -11.39 9.55 8.00
N PHE A 77 -10.79 10.45 7.21
CA PHE A 77 -10.34 11.76 7.69
C PHE A 77 -11.51 12.61 8.21
N GLU A 78 -12.64 12.61 7.51
CA GLU A 78 -13.87 13.30 7.97
C GLU A 78 -14.37 12.74 9.31
N VAL A 79 -14.36 11.41 9.48
CA VAL A 79 -14.77 10.74 10.74
C VAL A 79 -13.94 11.22 11.94
N ILE A 80 -12.65 11.50 11.75
CA ILE A 80 -11.77 12.03 12.81
C ILE A 80 -11.76 13.56 12.89
N GLY A 81 -12.59 14.25 12.09
CA GLY A 81 -12.69 15.71 12.09
C GLY A 81 -11.43 16.40 11.55
N LYS A 82 -10.71 15.76 10.62
CA LYS A 82 -9.46 16.26 10.02
C LYS A 82 -9.61 16.40 8.52
N LYS A 83 -8.85 17.33 7.94
CA LYS A 83 -8.71 17.43 6.48
C LYS A 83 -7.74 16.36 5.99
N ALA A 84 -8.13 15.62 4.95
CA ALA A 84 -7.24 14.70 4.27
C ALA A 84 -5.96 15.42 3.80
N THR A 85 -4.82 14.92 4.28
CA THR A 85 -3.51 15.51 4.00
C THR A 85 -2.54 14.38 3.76
N ALA A 86 -1.83 14.40 2.64
CA ALA A 86 -0.83 13.40 2.34
C ALA A 86 0.50 13.78 3.01
N LYS A 87 1.15 12.81 3.65
CA LYS A 87 2.54 12.92 4.10
C LYS A 87 3.34 11.83 3.41
N LYS A 88 4.48 12.20 2.83
CA LYS A 88 5.33 11.27 2.09
C LYS A 88 5.60 9.99 2.89
N CYS A 89 5.29 8.86 2.26
CA CYS A 89 5.57 7.52 2.77
C CYS A 89 6.87 7.00 2.17
N ASP A 90 7.96 7.05 2.94
CA ASP A 90 9.28 6.61 2.47
C ASP A 90 9.29 5.09 2.17
N ALA A 91 8.46 4.31 2.87
CA ALA A 91 8.33 2.86 2.62
C ALA A 91 7.69 2.59 1.25
N MET A 92 6.53 3.19 0.96
CA MET A 92 5.87 3.04 -0.33
C MET A 92 6.71 3.61 -1.47
N GLU A 93 7.39 4.75 -1.26
CA GLU A 93 8.31 5.28 -2.27
C GLU A 93 9.39 4.25 -2.62
N GLY A 94 10.02 3.63 -1.61
CA GLY A 94 11.02 2.59 -1.84
C GLY A 94 10.49 1.40 -2.64
N LEU A 95 9.29 0.93 -2.34
CA LEU A 95 8.65 -0.18 -3.08
C LEU A 95 8.30 0.20 -4.53
N ILE A 96 7.84 1.43 -4.76
CA ILE A 96 7.58 1.95 -6.10
C ILE A 96 8.89 2.07 -6.90
N GLU A 97 9.97 2.54 -6.28
CA GLU A 97 11.28 2.61 -6.94
C GLU A 97 11.82 1.21 -7.27
N GLU A 98 11.64 0.23 -6.38
CA GLU A 98 11.99 -1.17 -6.69
C GLU A 98 11.23 -1.68 -7.92
N GLY A 99 9.92 -1.41 -8.01
CA GLY A 99 9.11 -1.74 -9.18
C GLY A 99 9.62 -1.07 -10.46
N LYS A 100 10.10 0.17 -10.39
CA LYS A 100 10.70 0.85 -11.56
C LYS A 100 12.03 0.25 -11.95
N SER A 101 12.91 -0.08 -11.00
CA SER A 101 14.19 -0.72 -11.29
C SER A 101 14.00 -2.03 -12.03
N ILE A 102 13.00 -2.83 -11.67
CA ILE A 102 12.66 -4.07 -12.40
C ILE A 102 12.34 -3.80 -13.88
N LEU A 103 11.65 -2.70 -14.20
CA LEU A 103 11.35 -2.34 -15.60
C LEU A 103 12.61 -1.96 -16.38
N GLU A 104 13.64 -1.42 -15.71
CA GLU A 104 14.92 -1.06 -16.31
C GLU A 104 15.88 -2.27 -16.43
N GLU A 105 15.76 -3.24 -15.52
CA GLU A 105 16.64 -4.41 -15.42
C GLU A 105 16.19 -5.61 -16.27
N THR A 106 14.96 -5.59 -16.78
CA THR A 106 14.36 -6.70 -17.55
C THR A 106 13.85 -6.20 -18.89
N GLU A 107 13.81 -7.04 -19.94
CA GLU A 107 13.15 -6.74 -21.21
C GLU A 107 11.64 -7.03 -21.15
N ILE A 108 10.83 -6.39 -22.01
CA ILE A 108 9.38 -6.69 -22.07
C ILE A 108 9.17 -8.17 -22.40
N GLY A 109 8.44 -8.87 -21.54
CA GLY A 109 8.16 -10.30 -21.67
C GLY A 109 7.90 -10.95 -20.32
N VAL A 110 7.88 -12.29 -20.31
CA VAL A 110 7.49 -13.10 -19.15
C VAL A 110 8.36 -12.86 -17.91
N VAL A 111 9.66 -12.60 -18.08
CA VAL A 111 10.58 -12.29 -16.97
C VAL A 111 10.23 -10.94 -16.33
N ARG A 112 9.92 -9.93 -17.13
CA ARG A 112 9.47 -8.63 -16.63
C ARG A 112 8.11 -8.74 -15.94
N ASP A 113 7.18 -9.51 -16.50
CA ASP A 113 5.88 -9.75 -15.87
C ASP A 113 6.04 -10.40 -14.50
N ALA A 114 6.95 -11.39 -14.36
CA ALA A 114 7.26 -12.01 -13.07
C ALA A 114 7.80 -10.98 -12.07
N GLY A 115 8.68 -10.08 -12.52
CA GLY A 115 9.19 -8.98 -11.72
C GLY A 115 8.11 -7.98 -11.31
N ILE A 116 7.24 -7.57 -12.24
CA ILE A 116 6.11 -6.66 -11.95
C ILE A 116 5.20 -7.28 -10.90
N ILE A 117 4.86 -8.57 -11.04
CA ILE A 117 4.03 -9.28 -10.05
C ILE A 117 4.74 -9.28 -8.69
N ALA A 118 6.02 -9.63 -8.64
CA ALA A 118 6.77 -9.65 -7.39
C ALA A 118 6.81 -8.28 -6.69
N ALA A 119 6.98 -7.19 -7.45
CA ALA A 119 6.94 -5.83 -6.92
C ALA A 119 5.54 -5.43 -6.44
N ALA A 120 4.51 -5.71 -7.24
CA ALA A 120 3.12 -5.43 -6.91
C ALA A 120 2.71 -6.16 -5.61
N GLN A 121 3.04 -7.45 -5.47
CA GLN A 121 2.74 -8.19 -4.24
C GLN A 121 3.43 -7.60 -2.99
N LYS A 122 4.65 -7.07 -3.12
CA LYS A 122 5.30 -6.37 -1.99
C LYS A 122 4.56 -5.10 -1.59
N ILE A 123 4.01 -4.37 -2.57
CA ILE A 123 3.13 -3.22 -2.35
C ILE A 123 1.86 -3.69 -1.61
N GLU A 124 1.15 -4.70 -2.13
CA GLU A 124 -0.06 -5.23 -1.49
C GLU A 124 0.18 -5.66 -0.04
N HIS A 125 1.30 -6.36 0.22
CA HIS A 125 1.64 -6.80 1.57
C HIS A 125 1.92 -5.63 2.53
N TYR A 126 2.50 -4.53 2.04
CA TYR A 126 2.66 -3.31 2.82
C TYR A 126 1.29 -2.71 3.17
N GLU A 127 0.37 -2.66 2.20
CA GLU A 127 -0.97 -2.09 2.38
C GLU A 127 -1.83 -2.96 3.30
N ILE A 128 -1.83 -4.29 3.13
CA ILE A 128 -2.50 -5.24 4.03
C ILE A 128 -2.04 -5.06 5.48
N ALA A 129 -0.72 -4.94 5.71
CA ALA A 129 -0.18 -4.71 7.04
C ALA A 129 -0.61 -3.35 7.62
N THR A 130 -0.62 -2.32 6.77
CA THR A 130 -0.96 -0.95 7.17
C THR A 130 -2.45 -0.82 7.48
N TYR A 131 -3.34 -1.29 6.59
CA TYR A 131 -4.78 -1.26 6.78
C TYR A 131 -5.24 -2.14 7.94
N GLY A 132 -4.63 -3.33 8.14
CA GLY A 132 -4.88 -4.15 9.32
C GLY A 132 -4.56 -3.42 10.63
N THR A 133 -3.44 -2.69 10.65
CA THR A 133 -3.04 -1.87 11.81
C THR A 133 -3.99 -0.70 12.03
N LEU A 134 -4.31 0.06 10.98
CA LEU A 134 -5.22 1.20 11.04
C LEU A 134 -6.62 0.79 11.49
N ARG A 135 -7.15 -0.32 10.97
CA ARG A 135 -8.44 -0.88 11.37
C ARG A 135 -8.45 -1.21 12.86
N GLN A 136 -7.38 -1.82 13.39
CA GLN A 136 -7.28 -2.11 14.82
C GLN A 136 -7.16 -0.86 15.69
N PHE A 137 -6.44 0.16 15.21
CA PHE A 137 -6.37 1.45 15.89
C PHE A 137 -7.73 2.13 15.94
N ALA A 138 -8.46 2.15 14.82
CA ALA A 138 -9.81 2.71 14.74
C ALA A 138 -10.76 2.00 15.73
N GLU A 139 -10.70 0.68 15.83
CA GLU A 139 -11.48 -0.10 16.79
C GLU A 139 -11.14 0.28 18.24
N THR A 140 -9.85 0.37 18.55
CA THR A 140 -9.36 0.76 19.89
C THR A 140 -9.80 2.18 20.28
N LEU A 141 -9.92 3.07 19.30
CA LEU A 141 -10.38 4.45 19.48
C LEU A 141 -11.92 4.59 19.45
N GLY A 142 -12.68 3.50 19.23
CA GLY A 142 -14.13 3.52 19.16
C GLY A 142 -14.70 4.12 17.86
N LEU A 143 -13.90 4.24 16.81
CA LEU A 143 -14.26 4.87 15.53
C LEU A 143 -14.94 3.85 14.60
N THR A 144 -16.17 3.47 14.94
CA THR A 144 -16.89 2.36 14.27
C THR A 144 -17.01 2.52 12.75
N GLU A 145 -17.28 3.73 12.26
CA GLU A 145 -17.36 3.96 10.80
C GLU A 145 -15.99 3.84 10.12
N ALA A 146 -14.93 4.33 10.76
CA ALA A 146 -13.57 4.17 10.24
C ALA A 146 -13.16 2.70 10.20
N VAL A 147 -13.53 1.88 11.20
CA VAL A 147 -13.30 0.43 11.18
C VAL A 147 -13.92 -0.20 9.94
N ARG A 148 -15.20 0.09 9.66
CA ARG A 148 -15.91 -0.46 8.51
C ARG A 148 -15.27 -0.07 7.18
N LEU A 149 -14.86 1.19 7.05
CA LEU A 149 -14.21 1.71 5.85
C LEU A 149 -12.83 1.07 5.65
N LEU A 150 -12.00 1.02 6.68
CA LEU A 150 -10.65 0.45 6.59
C LEU A 150 -10.66 -1.07 6.39
N GLU A 151 -11.64 -1.78 6.95
CA GLU A 151 -11.85 -3.20 6.69
C GLU A 151 -12.21 -3.46 5.23
N GLN A 152 -13.04 -2.61 4.62
CA GLN A 152 -13.38 -2.75 3.21
C GLN A 152 -12.14 -2.63 2.32
N THR A 153 -11.28 -1.64 2.56
CA THR A 153 -10.01 -1.52 1.82
C THR A 153 -9.10 -2.72 2.07
N LEU A 154 -8.96 -3.16 3.32
CA LEU A 154 -8.14 -4.32 3.67
C LEU A 154 -8.54 -5.59 2.88
N GLU A 155 -9.83 -5.84 2.70
CA GLU A 155 -10.31 -6.99 1.93
C GLU A 155 -10.11 -6.81 0.41
N GLU A 156 -10.16 -5.58 -0.09
CA GLU A 156 -9.81 -5.26 -1.48
C GLU A 156 -8.33 -5.59 -1.76
N GLU A 157 -7.38 -5.18 -0.89
CA GLU A 157 -5.94 -5.46 -1.09
C GLU A 157 -5.62 -6.96 -1.00
N LYS A 158 -6.24 -7.67 -0.06
CA LYS A 158 -6.12 -9.14 0.00
C LYS A 158 -6.65 -9.78 -1.27
N GLY A 159 -7.69 -9.21 -1.86
CA GLY A 159 -8.24 -9.63 -3.14
C GLY A 159 -7.25 -9.39 -4.29
N ALA A 160 -6.62 -8.21 -4.35
CA ALA A 160 -5.62 -7.85 -5.32
C ALA A 160 -4.38 -8.76 -5.27
N ASP A 161 -3.80 -8.98 -4.08
CA ASP A 161 -2.67 -9.91 -3.89
C ASP A 161 -3.01 -11.34 -4.35
N LYS A 162 -4.22 -11.80 -4.06
CA LYS A 162 -4.68 -13.12 -4.51
C LYS A 162 -4.80 -13.18 -6.03
N LYS A 163 -5.33 -12.13 -6.69
CA LYS A 163 -5.40 -12.07 -8.16
C LYS A 163 -3.99 -12.11 -8.76
N LEU A 164 -3.03 -11.35 -8.21
CA LEU A 164 -1.62 -11.37 -8.62
C LEU A 164 -0.99 -12.76 -8.47
N THR A 165 -1.23 -13.43 -7.34
CA THR A 165 -0.76 -14.81 -7.12
C THR A 165 -1.29 -15.78 -8.18
N ILE A 166 -2.57 -15.65 -8.55
CA ILE A 166 -3.18 -16.50 -9.59
C ILE A 166 -2.49 -16.29 -10.94
N VAL A 167 -2.23 -15.03 -11.33
CA VAL A 167 -1.51 -14.71 -12.58
C VAL A 167 -0.08 -15.26 -12.55
N ALA A 168 0.60 -15.14 -11.40
CA ALA A 168 1.95 -15.66 -11.22
C ALA A 168 2.04 -17.17 -11.47
N VAL A 169 1.10 -17.94 -10.90
CA VAL A 169 1.12 -19.41 -10.92
C VAL A 169 0.61 -19.98 -12.24
N ASN A 170 -0.36 -19.33 -12.90
CA ASN A 170 -1.04 -19.91 -14.05
C ASN A 170 -0.28 -19.79 -15.38
N ALA A 171 0.65 -18.84 -15.51
CA ALA A 171 1.39 -18.63 -16.77
C ALA A 171 2.79 -18.07 -16.52
N VAL A 172 2.88 -16.97 -15.78
CA VAL A 172 4.08 -16.13 -15.81
C VAL A 172 5.30 -16.81 -15.23
N ASN A 173 5.22 -17.48 -14.07
CA ASN A 173 6.38 -18.11 -13.46
C ASN A 173 6.86 -19.36 -14.19
N LEU A 174 5.93 -20.12 -14.78
CA LEU A 174 6.28 -21.32 -15.56
C LEU A 174 6.98 -20.93 -16.86
N GLU A 175 6.44 -19.93 -17.56
CA GLU A 175 7.03 -19.42 -18.80
C GLU A 175 8.36 -18.68 -18.55
N ALA A 176 8.46 -17.90 -17.46
CA ALA A 176 9.69 -17.19 -17.10
C ALA A 176 10.82 -18.14 -16.70
N ALA A 177 10.52 -19.28 -16.10
CA ALA A 177 11.52 -20.29 -15.76
C ALA A 177 12.11 -21.02 -16.99
N GLU A 178 11.42 -20.95 -18.14
CA GLU A 178 11.83 -21.54 -19.41
C GLU A 178 12.48 -20.52 -20.38
N ALA A 179 12.56 -19.24 -19.97
CA ALA A 179 13.22 -18.20 -20.74
C ALA A 179 14.74 -18.23 -20.51
N ASP A 180 15.51 -18.52 -21.57
CA ASP A 180 16.99 -18.48 -21.61
C ASP A 180 17.54 -17.07 -21.88
#